data_AF-A0A2I0VCP2-F1
#
_entry.id   AF-A0A2I0VCP2-F1
#
_cell.length_a   1.000
_cell.length_b   1.000
_cell.length_c   1.000
_cell.angle_alpha   90.00
_cell.angle_beta   90.00
_cell.angle_gamma   90.00
#
_symmetry.space_group_name_H-M   'P 1'
#
loop_
_entity.id
_entity.type
_entity.pdbx_description
1 polymer ?
#
loop_
_entity_poly.entity_id
_entity_poly.type
_entity_poly.pdbx_seq_one_letter_code
_entity_poly.pdbx_strand_id
1 'polypeptide(L)'
;MLAEIRQQIIQSNSRYKEAADVHRREQVFKVGGLVMVRLRRERFPLGSYSKLARRKLGPVPIVAKINDNAYSVGLPADCNTSSTFNVADITHYKPADGAIISISSSESSSSDAGED
;
A
#
# COMPACT_ATOMS: atom_id res chain seq x y z
N MET A 1 -41.30 0.04 19.65
CA MET A 1 -40.87 -0.98 18.66
C MET A 1 -39.77 -0.54 17.71
N LEU A 2 -40.01 0.27 16.66
CA LEU A 2 -38.95 0.56 15.67
C LEU A 2 -37.75 1.33 16.26
N ALA A 3 -37.99 2.22 17.23
CA ALA A 3 -36.92 2.94 17.92
C ALA A 3 -36.05 2.02 18.79
N GLU A 4 -36.66 1.05 19.48
CA GLU A 4 -35.95 0.08 20.34
C GLU A 4 -35.08 -0.85 19.50
N ILE A 5 -35.59 -1.35 18.36
CA ILE A 5 -34.82 -2.18 17.43
C ILE A 5 -33.59 -1.42 16.92
N ARG A 6 -33.76 -0.14 16.54
CA ARG A 6 -32.64 0.72 16.13
C ARG A 6 -31.62 0.90 17.24
N GLN A 7 -32.05 1.17 18.47
CA GLN A 7 -31.16 1.31 19.61
C GLN A 7 -30.35 0.04 19.89
N GLN A 8 -30.98 -1.13 19.80
CA GLN A 8 -30.31 -2.41 20.01
C GLN A 8 -29.25 -2.68 18.93
N ILE A 9 -29.53 -2.35 17.66
CA ILE A 9 -28.54 -2.44 16.57
C ILE A 9 -27.36 -1.49 16.82
N ILE A 10 -27.63 -0.25 17.24
CA ILE A 10 -26.57 0.73 17.52
C ILE A 10 -25.67 0.25 18.67
N GLN A 11 -26.26 -0.25 19.75
CA GLN A 11 -25.50 -0.80 20.88
C GLN A 11 -24.64 -2.00 20.46
N SER A 12 -25.21 -2.92 19.68
CA SER A 12 -24.49 -4.07 19.15
C SER A 12 -23.30 -3.64 18.28
N ASN A 13 -23.52 -2.70 17.34
CA ASN A 13 -22.48 -2.17 16.49
C ASN A 13 -21.38 -1.43 17.28
N SER A 14 -21.73 -0.68 18.33
CA SER A 14 -20.75 0.00 19.20
C SER A 14 -19.85 -1.01 19.89
N ARG A 15 -20.44 -2.04 20.52
CA ARG A 15 -19.68 -3.09 21.21
C ARG A 15 -18.74 -3.82 20.25
N TYR A 16 -19.23 -4.15 19.05
CA TYR A 16 -18.40 -4.78 18.03
C TYR A 16 -17.25 -3.87 17.60
N LYS A 17 -17.52 -2.58 17.37
CA LYS A 17 -16.50 -1.60 17.00
C LYS A 17 -15.43 -1.45 18.08
N GLU A 18 -15.84 -1.29 19.34
CA GLU A 18 -14.92 -1.19 20.47
C GLU A 18 -13.99 -2.40 20.55
N ALA A 19 -14.54 -3.62 20.44
CA ALA A 19 -13.77 -4.86 20.45
C ALA A 19 -12.81 -4.99 19.26
N ALA A 20 -13.25 -4.60 18.06
CA ALA A 20 -12.43 -4.66 16.85
C ALA A 20 -11.31 -3.60 16.85
N ASP A 21 -11.59 -2.41 17.37
CA ASP A 21 -10.65 -1.28 17.34
C ASP A 21 -9.54 -1.40 18.41
N VAL A 22 -9.65 -2.29 19.41
CA VAL A 22 -8.62 -2.51 20.46
C VAL A 22 -7.21 -2.70 19.90
N HIS A 23 -7.09 -3.40 18.76
CA HIS A 23 -5.81 -3.70 18.14
C HIS A 23 -5.51 -2.82 16.92
N ARG A 24 -6.44 -1.94 16.53
CA ARG A 24 -6.29 -1.10 15.36
C ARG A 24 -5.38 0.08 15.69
N ARG A 25 -4.41 0.34 14.83
CA ARG A 25 -3.54 1.52 14.91
C ARG A 25 -3.83 2.44 13.75
N GLU A 26 -4.02 3.71 14.06
CA GLU A 26 -4.15 4.73 13.03
C GLU A 26 -2.82 4.88 12.27
N GLN A 27 -2.88 4.83 10.95
CA GLN A 27 -1.76 5.11 10.06
C GLN A 27 -2.22 6.12 9.03
N VAL A 28 -1.67 7.33 9.10
CA VAL A 28 -1.98 8.41 8.16
C VAL A 28 -0.73 8.74 7.37
N PHE A 29 -0.90 8.82 6.06
CA PHE A 29 0.18 9.17 5.16
C PHE A 29 -0.07 10.51 4.48
N LYS A 30 1.01 11.19 4.11
CA LYS A 30 0.96 12.45 3.37
C LYS A 30 1.32 12.20 1.91
N VAL A 31 0.71 12.97 1.02
CA VAL A 31 1.08 13.00 -0.41
C VAL A 31 2.55 13.42 -0.52
N GLY A 32 3.30 12.78 -1.42
CA GLY A 32 4.74 12.92 -1.57
C GLY A 32 5.57 12.10 -0.58
N GLY A 33 4.97 11.53 0.47
CA GLY A 33 5.65 10.66 1.41
C GLY A 33 6.09 9.34 0.77
N LEU A 34 7.29 8.88 1.09
CA LEU A 34 7.82 7.59 0.63
C LEU A 34 7.27 6.45 1.48
N VAL A 35 6.76 5.43 0.80
CA VAL A 35 6.18 4.24 1.43
C VAL A 35 6.64 2.97 0.73
N MET A 36 6.63 1.86 1.46
CA MET A 36 6.72 0.52 0.88
C MET A 36 5.34 -0.09 0.75
N VAL A 37 5.06 -0.63 -0.44
CA VAL A 37 3.74 -1.19 -0.77
C VAL A 37 3.84 -2.70 -0.82
N ARG A 38 2.97 -3.39 -0.09
CA ARG A 38 2.86 -4.84 -0.10
C ARG A 38 1.96 -5.29 -1.24
N LEU A 39 2.50 -6.13 -2.12
CA LEU A 39 1.70 -6.81 -3.13
C LEU A 39 1.11 -8.08 -2.53
N ARG A 40 -0.20 -8.26 -2.69
CA ARG A 40 -0.89 -9.49 -2.31
C ARG A 40 -0.78 -10.54 -3.41
N ARG A 41 -0.97 -11.82 -3.06
CA ARG A 41 -0.74 -12.94 -3.98
C ARG A 41 -1.56 -12.82 -5.26
N GLU A 42 -2.79 -12.36 -5.15
CA GLU A 42 -3.73 -12.15 -6.25
C GLU A 42 -3.32 -11.06 -7.25
N ARG A 43 -2.35 -10.20 -6.89
CA ARG A 43 -1.82 -9.14 -7.75
C ARG A 43 -0.56 -9.57 -8.51
N PHE A 44 0.00 -10.74 -8.20
CA PHE A 44 1.13 -11.28 -8.93
C PHE A 44 0.65 -12.03 -10.18
N PRO A 45 1.40 -11.95 -11.29
CA PRO A 45 1.20 -12.86 -12.42
C PRO A 45 1.25 -14.32 -11.96
N LEU A 46 0.47 -15.17 -12.62
CA LEU A 46 0.44 -16.61 -12.34
C LEU A 46 1.86 -17.18 -12.50
N GLY A 47 2.33 -17.93 -11.49
CA GLY A 47 3.68 -18.51 -11.46
C GLY A 47 4.81 -17.60 -10.98
N SER A 48 4.60 -16.28 -10.88
CA SER A 48 5.62 -15.33 -10.39
C SER A 48 5.74 -15.31 -8.85
N TYR A 49 4.73 -15.84 -8.15
CA TYR A 49 4.70 -15.87 -6.70
C TYR A 49 5.54 -17.03 -6.12
N SER A 50 6.68 -16.71 -5.50
CA SER A 50 7.49 -17.66 -4.72
C SER A 50 7.45 -17.33 -3.22
N LYS A 51 7.58 -18.35 -2.36
CA LYS A 51 7.54 -18.21 -0.89
C LYS A 51 8.64 -17.29 -0.36
N LEU A 52 9.78 -17.21 -1.05
CA LEU A 52 10.94 -16.39 -0.69
C LEU A 52 11.04 -15.09 -1.50
N ALA A 53 10.12 -14.83 -2.42
CA ALA A 53 10.15 -13.61 -3.22
C ALA A 53 9.88 -12.37 -2.35
N ARG A 54 10.46 -11.22 -2.75
CA ARG A 54 10.17 -9.94 -2.11
C ARG A 54 8.69 -9.60 -2.31
N ARG A 55 7.98 -9.36 -1.20
CA ARG A 55 6.55 -9.02 -1.21
C ARG A 55 6.26 -7.52 -1.15
N LYS A 56 7.26 -6.73 -0.80
CA LYS A 56 7.16 -5.28 -0.71
C LYS A 56 7.91 -4.64 -1.88
N LEU A 57 7.25 -3.69 -2.52
CA LEU A 57 7.79 -2.91 -3.61
C LEU A 57 8.18 -1.51 -3.11
N GLY A 58 9.45 -1.18 -3.35
CA GLY A 58 10.07 0.15 -3.37
C GLY A 58 9.91 1.04 -2.12
N PRO A 59 10.71 2.11 -2.01
CA PRO A 59 10.19 3.41 -1.62
C PRO A 59 9.47 4.03 -2.83
N VAL A 60 8.15 4.08 -2.78
CA VAL A 60 7.32 4.77 -3.79
C VAL A 60 6.64 5.98 -3.17
N PRO A 61 6.50 7.10 -3.88
CA PRO A 61 5.78 8.25 -3.38
C PRO A 61 4.27 8.00 -3.43
N ILE A 62 3.56 8.51 -2.43
CA ILE A 62 2.11 8.65 -2.51
C ILE A 62 1.78 9.80 -3.45
N VAL A 63 1.02 9.51 -4.51
CA VAL A 63 0.60 10.48 -5.52
C VAL A 63 -0.65 11.22 -5.07
N ALA A 64 -1.60 10.51 -4.46
CA ALA A 64 -2.85 11.10 -4.00
C ALA A 64 -3.41 10.37 -2.77
N LYS A 65 -4.11 11.12 -1.92
CA LYS A 65 -4.89 10.59 -0.79
C LYS A 65 -6.36 10.58 -1.19
N ILE A 66 -6.96 9.40 -1.25
CA ILE A 66 -8.40 9.24 -1.55
C ILE A 66 -9.20 9.35 -0.25
N ASN A 67 -8.79 8.62 0.78
CA ASN A 67 -9.27 8.73 2.16
C ASN A 67 -8.18 8.21 3.13
N ASP A 68 -8.43 8.22 4.44
CA ASP A 68 -7.44 7.72 5.42
C ASP A 68 -7.12 6.22 5.27
N ASN A 69 -8.01 5.47 4.60
CA ASN A 69 -7.90 4.03 4.40
C ASN A 69 -7.32 3.65 3.02
N ALA A 70 -7.23 4.57 2.07
CA ALA A 70 -6.90 4.28 0.66
C ALA A 70 -6.10 5.41 0.02
N TYR A 71 -4.98 5.03 -0.59
CA TYR A 71 -4.03 5.95 -1.21
C TYR A 71 -3.65 5.46 -2.61
N SER A 72 -3.36 6.41 -3.50
CA SER A 72 -2.77 6.14 -4.81
C SER A 72 -1.26 6.35 -4.73
N VAL A 73 -0.49 5.40 -5.25
CA VAL A 73 0.98 5.40 -5.20
C VAL A 73 1.57 5.43 -6.61
N GLY A 74 2.76 6.02 -6.76
CA GLY A 74 3.49 6.08 -8.02
C GLY A 74 4.17 4.75 -8.32
N LEU A 75 3.41 3.77 -8.80
CA LEU A 75 3.97 2.49 -9.23
C LEU A 75 4.76 2.66 -10.55
N PRO A 76 5.83 1.87 -10.75
CA PRO A 76 6.49 1.73 -12.05
C PRO A 76 5.51 1.22 -13.13
N ALA A 77 5.72 1.62 -14.38
CA ALA A 77 4.89 1.22 -15.52
C ALA A 77 4.80 -0.31 -15.71
N ASP A 78 5.87 -1.04 -15.34
CA ASP A 78 5.96 -2.49 -15.47
C ASP A 78 5.07 -3.25 -14.47
N CYS A 79 4.52 -2.56 -13.46
CA CYS A 79 3.63 -3.17 -12.48
C CYS A 79 2.21 -3.28 -13.06
N ASN A 80 1.82 -4.49 -13.44
CA ASN A 80 0.46 -4.81 -13.93
C ASN A 80 -0.61 -4.84 -12.80
N THR A 81 -0.61 -3.85 -11.92
CA THR A 81 -1.50 -3.78 -10.75
C THR A 81 -2.01 -2.34 -10.58
N SER A 82 -3.24 -2.19 -10.09
CA SER A 82 -3.79 -0.87 -9.77
C SER A 82 -2.90 -0.11 -8.78
N SER A 83 -2.71 1.18 -9.04
CA SER A 83 -1.97 2.12 -8.19
C SER A 83 -2.66 2.42 -6.85
N THR A 84 -3.89 1.95 -6.63
CA THR A 84 -4.64 2.18 -5.38
C THR A 84 -4.43 1.05 -4.38
N PHE A 85 -4.00 1.42 -3.17
CA PHE A 85 -3.71 0.50 -2.08
C PHE A 85 -4.44 0.89 -0.80
N ASN A 86 -4.84 -0.12 -0.04
CA ASN A 86 -5.37 0.05 1.30
C ASN A 86 -4.23 0.38 2.27
N VAL A 87 -4.52 1.17 3.31
CA VAL A 87 -3.58 1.53 4.38
C VAL A 87 -2.90 0.31 5.01
N ALA A 88 -3.59 -0.82 5.11
CA ALA A 88 -3.05 -2.06 5.67
C ALA A 88 -1.95 -2.70 4.80
N ASP A 89 -1.89 -2.36 3.51
CA ASP A 89 -0.88 -2.83 2.56
C ASP A 89 0.23 -1.79 2.31
N ILE A 90 0.19 -0.64 3.00
CA ILE A 90 1.19 0.42 2.89
C ILE A 90 1.97 0.49 4.20
N THR A 91 3.29 0.72 4.12
CA THR A 91 4.13 0.92 5.31
C THR A 91 5.07 2.08 5.09
N HIS A 92 5.30 2.91 6.11
CA HIS A 92 6.27 4.01 6.01
C HIS A 92 7.65 3.47 5.60
N TYR A 93 8.27 4.13 4.63
CA TYR A 93 9.65 3.83 4.29
C TYR A 93 10.57 4.36 5.41
N LYS A 94 11.52 3.53 5.85
CA LYS A 94 12.56 3.88 6.80
C LYS A 94 13.93 3.59 6.16
N PRO A 95 14.74 4.61 5.84
CA PRO A 95 16.09 4.38 5.34
C PRO A 95 16.95 3.73 6.42
N ALA A 96 17.87 2.85 6.03
CA ALA A 96 18.76 2.16 6.97
C ALA A 96 19.73 3.14 7.67
N ASP A 97 20.23 4.15 6.94
CA ASP A 97 21.35 5.01 7.40
C ASP A 97 21.20 6.50 6.99
N GLY A 98 20.03 7.12 7.17
CA GLY A 98 19.86 8.57 6.95
C GLY A 98 20.06 9.10 5.52
N ALA A 99 20.32 8.21 4.55
CA ALA A 99 20.54 8.56 3.15
C ALA A 99 19.27 9.19 2.54
N ILE A 100 19.43 10.38 1.95
CA ILE A 100 18.38 11.05 1.19
C ILE A 100 18.26 10.36 -0.17
N ILE A 101 17.11 9.73 -0.44
CA ILE A 101 16.83 9.13 -1.74
C ILE A 101 16.28 10.22 -2.66
N SER A 102 17.12 10.71 -3.57
CA SER A 102 16.68 11.47 -4.72
C SER A 102 16.05 10.51 -5.73
N ILE A 103 14.73 10.56 -5.89
CA ILE A 103 14.03 9.92 -7.00
C ILE A 103 14.25 10.74 -8.28
N SER A 104 15.47 10.72 -8.81
CA SER A 104 15.68 11.09 -10.21
C SER A 104 15.35 9.87 -11.05
N SER A 105 14.25 9.92 -11.81
CA SER A 105 13.99 8.97 -12.90
C SER A 105 15.17 9.02 -13.86
N SER A 106 16.12 8.12 -13.70
CA SER A 106 17.20 7.93 -14.66
C SER A 106 16.64 7.06 -15.79
N GLU A 107 16.03 7.73 -16.75
CA GLU A 107 15.80 7.22 -18.09
C GLU A 107 17.17 6.87 -18.73
N SER A 108 17.20 5.76 -19.48
CA SER A 108 18.20 5.39 -20.49
C SER A 108 19.55 4.78 -20.05
N SER A 109 19.72 3.49 -20.37
CA SER A 109 20.84 3.07 -21.23
C SER A 109 20.49 1.80 -22.00
N SER A 110 20.16 1.99 -23.27
CA SER A 110 20.17 0.99 -24.33
C SER A 110 21.61 0.50 -24.57
N SER A 111 21.81 -0.80 -24.78
CA SER A 111 22.99 -1.30 -25.50
C SER A 111 22.74 -2.68 -26.14
N ASP A 112 23.22 -2.78 -27.38
CA ASP A 112 22.92 -3.69 -28.49
C ASP A 112 23.11 -5.21 -28.28
N ALA A 113 22.45 -5.94 -29.18
CA ALA A 113 22.67 -7.35 -29.48
C ALA A 113 24.03 -7.57 -30.17
N GLY A 114 24.77 -8.58 -29.72
CA GLY A 114 25.91 -9.13 -30.43
C GLY A 114 25.54 -10.46 -31.07
N GLU A 115 25.57 -10.51 -32.39
CA GLU A 115 25.58 -11.74 -33.20
C GLU A 115 27.02 -12.25 -33.32
N ASP A 116 27.21 -13.56 -33.19
CA ASP A 116 28.14 -14.38 -34.00
C ASP A 116 27.73 -15.86 -33.90
#